data_AF-V9LJ95-F1
#
_entry.id   AF-V9LJ95-F1
#
_cell.length_a   1.000
_cell.length_b   1.000
_cell.length_c   1.000
_cell.angle_alpha   90.00
_cell.angle_beta   90.00
_cell.angle_gamma   90.00
#
_symmetry.space_group_name_H-M   'P 1'
#
loop_
_entity.id
_entity.type
_entity.pdbx_description
1 polymer ?
#
loop_
_entity_poly.entity_id
_entity_poly.type
_entity_poly.pdbx_seq_one_letter_code
_entity_poly.pdbx_strand_id
1 'polypeptide(L)'
;MESENREKSDQESRLHFNICRFIMEAGVKLGLRSVPTATACCLYQRFFRLTRVGQYEPHLVAMAAIYLAGKVGEQHLRVRDIINVCHRSLCLGAEPLCLDAGFWEVRDSVVQCELLLLRILNFRVCFQLPHKYLLHYLVSVRGWAGRGA
;
A
#
# COMPACT_ATOMS: atom_id res chain seq x y z
N MET A 1 8.77 -18.24 26.14
CA MET A 1 8.90 -16.76 26.12
C MET A 1 9.72 -16.22 24.95
N GLU A 2 11.03 -16.47 24.80
CA GLU A 2 11.78 -15.96 23.63
C GLU A 2 11.39 -16.63 22.30
N SER A 3 11.09 -17.92 22.33
CA SER A 3 10.60 -18.69 21.19
C SER A 3 9.21 -18.22 20.71
N GLU A 4 8.27 -18.00 21.63
CA GLU A 4 6.93 -17.50 21.33
C GLU A 4 6.93 -16.05 20.80
N ASN A 5 7.91 -15.24 21.20
CA ASN A 5 8.03 -13.86 20.71
C ASN A 5 8.63 -13.81 19.30
N ARG A 6 9.52 -14.76 18.95
CA ARG A 6 10.05 -14.91 17.59
C ARG A 6 9.00 -15.40 16.60
N GLU A 7 8.20 -16.39 16.98
CA GLU A 7 7.12 -16.90 16.11
C GLU A 7 6.06 -15.83 15.81
N LYS A 8 5.69 -15.00 16.80
CA LYS A 8 4.78 -13.86 16.58
C LYS A 8 5.36 -12.84 15.60
N SER A 9 6.63 -12.47 15.74
CA SER A 9 7.32 -11.54 14.83
C SER A 9 7.39 -12.07 13.39
N ASP A 10 7.61 -13.37 13.21
CA ASP A 10 7.66 -14.00 11.89
C ASP A 10 6.28 -14.05 11.24
N GLN A 11 5.24 -14.34 12.03
CA GLN A 11 3.86 -14.32 11.56
C GLN A 11 3.43 -12.90 11.15
N GLU A 12 3.78 -11.88 11.93
CA GLU A 12 3.56 -10.47 11.59
C GLU A 12 4.27 -10.07 10.29
N SER A 13 5.52 -10.48 10.11
CA SER A 13 6.28 -10.21 8.90
C SER A 13 5.62 -10.82 7.66
N ARG A 14 5.10 -12.05 7.78
CA ARG A 14 4.34 -12.72 6.71
C ARG A 14 3.02 -12.00 6.42
N LEU A 15 2.32 -11.53 7.44
CA LEU A 15 1.09 -10.74 7.28
C LEU A 15 1.38 -9.45 6.51
N HIS A 16 2.36 -8.65 6.94
CA HIS A 16 2.73 -7.41 6.27
C HIS A 16 3.18 -7.63 4.82
N PHE A 17 3.92 -8.72 4.55
CA PHE A 17 4.29 -9.11 3.20
C PHE A 17 3.07 -9.41 2.32
N ASN A 18 2.11 -10.19 2.83
CA ASN A 18 0.88 -10.51 2.10
C ASN A 18 0.05 -9.25 1.82
N ILE A 19 -0.02 -8.30 2.76
CA ILE A 19 -0.72 -7.03 2.56
C ILE A 19 0.00 -6.16 1.53
N CYS A 20 1.33 -6.13 1.53
CA CYS A 20 2.08 -5.40 0.49
C CYS A 20 1.83 -5.99 -0.90
N ARG A 21 1.77 -7.32 -1.02
CA ARG A 21 1.39 -8.00 -2.26
C ARG A 21 -0.04 -7.64 -2.67
N PHE A 22 -0.98 -7.62 -1.73
CA PHE A 22 -2.35 -7.17 -1.95
C PHE A 22 -2.41 -5.73 -2.46
N ILE A 23 -1.64 -4.80 -1.87
CA ILE A 23 -1.55 -3.41 -2.33
C ILE A 23 -1.06 -3.34 -3.78
N MET A 24 -0.04 -4.13 -4.14
CA MET A 24 0.47 -4.18 -5.51
C MET A 24 -0.58 -4.70 -6.49
N GLU A 25 -1.27 -5.79 -6.15
CA GLU A 25 -2.31 -6.37 -6.98
C GLU A 25 -3.51 -5.42 -7.15
N ALA A 26 -3.97 -4.82 -6.05
CA ALA A 26 -5.03 -3.82 -6.07
C ALA A 26 -4.61 -2.59 -6.91
N GLY A 27 -3.37 -2.14 -6.78
CA GLY A 27 -2.83 -1.05 -7.58
C GLY A 27 -2.86 -1.35 -9.08
N VAL A 28 -2.50 -2.57 -9.49
CA VAL A 28 -2.59 -3.01 -10.89
C VAL A 28 -4.06 -3.03 -11.36
N LYS A 29 -4.98 -3.58 -10.56
CA LYS A 29 -6.42 -3.62 -10.88
C LYS A 29 -7.04 -2.22 -11.00
N LEU A 30 -6.55 -1.26 -10.21
CA LEU A 30 -6.96 0.15 -10.23
C LEU A 30 -6.29 0.98 -11.34
N GLY A 31 -5.33 0.41 -12.08
CA GLY A 31 -4.58 1.14 -13.10
C GLY A 31 -3.61 2.18 -12.55
N LEU A 32 -3.13 2.01 -11.31
CA LEU A 32 -2.10 2.88 -10.73
C LEU A 32 -0.76 2.68 -11.44
N ARG A 33 -0.03 3.78 -11.63
CA ARG A 33 1.36 3.73 -12.08
C ARG A 33 2.24 3.06 -11.01
N SER A 34 3.39 2.55 -11.43
CA SER A 34 4.35 1.89 -10.54
C SER A 34 4.80 2.75 -9.36
N VAL A 35 4.97 4.06 -9.58
CA VAL A 35 5.42 5.02 -8.55
C VAL A 35 4.40 5.19 -7.41
N PRO A 36 3.11 5.53 -7.67
CA PRO A 36 2.08 5.54 -6.64
C PRO A 36 1.88 4.17 -5.95
N THR A 37 1.92 3.07 -6.69
CA THR A 37 1.80 1.73 -6.10
C THR A 37 2.93 1.42 -5.11
N ALA A 38 4.18 1.72 -5.48
CA ALA A 38 5.32 1.56 -4.58
C ALA A 38 5.25 2.53 -3.38
N THR A 39 4.72 3.73 -3.60
CA THR A 39 4.48 4.72 -2.55
C THR A 39 3.46 4.21 -1.53
N ALA A 40 2.37 3.58 -1.98
CA ALA A 40 1.36 2.98 -1.10
C ALA A 40 1.99 1.89 -0.19
N CYS A 41 2.83 1.00 -0.74
CA CYS A 41 3.55 0.00 0.04
C CYS A 41 4.47 0.65 1.10
N CYS A 42 5.17 1.72 0.71
CA CYS A 42 6.06 2.46 1.62
C CYS A 42 5.29 3.16 2.75
N LEU A 43 4.15 3.78 2.45
CA LEU A 43 3.24 4.39 3.43
C LEU A 43 2.77 3.35 4.44
N TYR A 44 2.26 2.21 3.96
CA TYR A 44 1.81 1.10 4.80
C TYR A 44 2.92 0.59 5.73
N GLN A 45 4.10 0.28 5.18
CA GLN A 45 5.21 -0.26 5.98
C GLN A 45 5.75 0.77 6.98
N ARG A 46 5.70 2.06 6.65
CA ARG A 46 6.12 3.12 7.56
C ARG A 46 5.12 3.35 8.69
N PHE A 47 3.83 3.24 8.40
CA PHE A 47 2.78 3.31 9.40
C PHE A 47 2.95 2.23 10.48
N PHE A 48 3.02 0.96 10.08
CA PHE A 48 3.16 -0.16 11.02
C PHE A 48 4.50 -0.21 11.76
N ARG A 49 5.52 0.50 11.28
CA ARG A 49 6.78 0.70 12.04
C ARG A 49 6.67 1.74 13.15
N LEU A 50 5.72 2.68 13.04
CA LEU A 50 5.53 3.78 14.01
C LEU A 50 4.38 3.51 14.98
N THR A 51 3.45 2.62 14.63
CA THR A 51 2.31 2.24 15.47
C THR A 51 2.53 0.89 16.15
N ARG A 52 1.86 0.66 17.27
CA ARG A 52 1.81 -0.66 17.92
C ARG A 52 0.95 -1.62 17.09
N VAL A 53 1.43 -2.85 16.92
CA VAL A 53 0.76 -3.92 16.19
C VAL A 53 -0.54 -4.31 16.93
N GLY A 54 -1.62 -4.55 16.19
CA GLY A 54 -2.91 -5.03 16.72
C GLY A 54 -3.99 -3.98 17.00
N GLN A 55 -3.69 -2.69 16.85
CA GLN A 55 -4.69 -1.62 17.01
C GLN A 55 -5.47 -1.29 15.74
N TYR A 56 -4.92 -1.63 14.57
CA TYR A 56 -5.45 -1.22 13.28
C TYR A 56 -5.58 -2.43 12.35
N GLU A 57 -6.68 -2.48 11.62
CA GLU A 57 -6.94 -3.52 10.62
C GLU A 57 -6.04 -3.28 9.38
N PRO A 58 -5.16 -4.23 9.01
CA PRO A 58 -4.18 -4.03 7.95
C PRO A 58 -4.77 -3.71 6.57
N HIS A 59 -5.93 -4.26 6.20
CA HIS A 59 -6.55 -4.02 4.89
C HIS A 59 -7.16 -2.61 4.80
N LEU A 60 -7.70 -2.08 5.90
CA LEU A 60 -8.17 -0.70 6.00
C LEU A 60 -7.02 0.28 5.82
N VAL A 61 -5.89 0.04 6.49
CA VAL A 61 -4.68 0.85 6.32
C VAL A 61 -4.15 0.73 4.88
N ALA A 62 -4.22 -0.45 4.27
CA ALA A 62 -3.85 -0.64 2.87
C ALA A 62 -4.74 0.16 1.91
N MET A 63 -6.06 0.13 2.09
CA MET A 63 -7.00 0.94 1.30
C MET A 63 -6.72 2.44 1.42
N ALA A 64 -6.51 2.92 2.65
CA ALA A 64 -6.18 4.31 2.91
C ALA A 64 -4.81 4.71 2.34
N ALA A 65 -3.80 3.82 2.40
CA ALA A 65 -2.49 4.05 1.82
C ALA A 65 -2.54 4.14 0.27
N ILE A 66 -3.35 3.30 -0.38
CA ILE A 66 -3.60 3.38 -1.83
C ILE A 66 -4.28 4.70 -2.19
N TYR A 67 -5.31 5.07 -1.43
CA TYR A 67 -6.05 6.31 -1.67
C TYR A 67 -5.16 7.55 -1.54
N LEU A 68 -4.36 7.60 -0.48
CA LEU A 68 -3.39 8.68 -0.24
C LEU A 68 -2.29 8.71 -1.29
N ALA A 69 -1.75 7.56 -1.68
CA ALA A 69 -0.72 7.48 -2.72
C ALA A 69 -1.22 7.94 -4.10
N GLY A 70 -2.49 7.66 -4.42
CA GLY A 70 -3.14 8.19 -5.63
C GLY A 70 -3.16 9.71 -5.64
N LYS A 71 -3.55 10.34 -4.53
CA LYS A 71 -3.52 11.81 -4.38
C LYS A 71 -2.11 12.38 -4.52
N VAL A 72 -1.14 11.83 -3.79
CA VAL A 72 0.27 12.28 -3.83
C VAL A 72 0.89 12.08 -5.21
N GLY A 73 0.48 11.04 -5.93
CA GLY A 73 0.94 10.71 -7.27
C GLY A 73 0.22 11.43 -8.41
N GLU A 74 -0.68 12.38 -8.09
CA GLU A 74 -1.54 13.07 -9.07
C GLU A 74 -2.37 12.11 -9.95
N GLN A 75 -2.74 10.95 -9.39
CA GLN A 75 -3.64 9.97 -9.99
C GLN A 75 -4.87 9.81 -9.11
N HIS A 76 -5.88 10.64 -9.37
CA HIS A 76 -7.12 10.68 -8.59
C HIS A 76 -7.94 9.40 -8.81
N LEU A 77 -7.98 8.55 -7.78
CA LEU A 77 -8.85 7.38 -7.72
C LEU A 77 -10.13 7.71 -6.96
N ARG A 78 -11.27 7.15 -7.40
CA ARG A 78 -12.52 7.22 -6.64
C ARG A 78 -12.45 6.23 -5.48
N VAL A 79 -12.81 6.67 -4.28
CA VAL A 79 -12.84 5.79 -3.08
C VAL A 79 -13.70 4.55 -3.31
N ARG A 80 -14.79 4.68 -4.07
CA ARG A 80 -15.65 3.56 -4.48
C ARG A 80 -14.89 2.47 -5.22
N ASP A 81 -14.04 2.86 -6.18
CA ASP A 81 -13.30 1.90 -7.01
C ASP A 81 -12.27 1.15 -6.15
N ILE A 82 -11.62 1.86 -5.22
CA ILE A 82 -10.69 1.26 -4.25
C ILE A 82 -11.41 0.23 -3.38
N ILE A 83 -12.54 0.61 -2.77
CA ILE A 83 -13.33 -0.28 -1.91
C ILE A 83 -13.78 -1.51 -2.70
N ASN A 84 -14.29 -1.33 -3.91
CA ASN A 84 -14.75 -2.43 -4.75
C ASN A 84 -13.62 -3.39 -5.15
N VAL A 85 -12.46 -2.86 -5.57
CA VAL A 85 -11.29 -3.69 -5.91
C VAL A 85 -10.77 -4.44 -4.70
N CYS A 86 -10.68 -3.78 -3.54
CA CYS A 86 -10.22 -4.40 -2.31
C CYS A 86 -11.19 -5.46 -1.80
N HIS A 87 -12.49 -5.17 -1.78
CA HIS A 87 -13.53 -6.14 -1.40
C HIS A 87 -13.50 -7.38 -2.29
N ARG A 88 -13.42 -7.21 -3.62
CA ARG A 88 -13.36 -8.32 -4.58
C ARG A 88 -12.05 -9.10 -4.50
N SER A 89 -10.97 -8.48 -4.03
CA SER A 89 -9.69 -9.14 -3.82
C SER A 89 -9.63 -9.92 -2.50
N LEU A 90 -10.45 -9.56 -1.51
CA LEU A 90 -10.58 -10.27 -0.23
C LEU A 90 -11.63 -11.39 -0.29
N CYS A 91 -12.73 -11.15 -0.98
CA CYS A 91 -13.79 -12.13 -1.22
C CYS A 91 -13.76 -12.54 -2.68
N LEU A 92 -13.01 -13.61 -2.98
CA LEU A 92 -12.89 -14.16 -4.33
C LEU A 92 -14.28 -14.46 -4.91
N GLY A 93 -14.68 -13.70 -5.94
CA GLY A 93 -15.95 -13.90 -6.64
C GLY A 93 -17.16 -13.18 -6.02
N ALA A 94 -16.97 -12.33 -5.01
CA ALA A 94 -18.07 -11.52 -4.51
C ALA A 94 -18.55 -10.49 -5.54
N GLU A 95 -19.87 -10.28 -5.57
CA GLU A 95 -20.50 -9.17 -6.28
C GLU A 95 -19.95 -7.83 -5.76
N PRO A 96 -19.94 -6.76 -6.58
CA PRO A 96 -19.65 -5.42 -6.10
C PRO A 96 -20.52 -5.09 -4.89
N LEU A 97 -19.94 -4.45 -3.88
CA LEU A 97 -20.71 -4.02 -2.70
C LEU A 97 -21.88 -3.14 -3.14
N CYS A 98 -23.09 -3.52 -2.74
CA CYS A 98 -24.27 -2.67 -2.89
C CYS A 98 -24.01 -1.33 -2.19
N LEU A 99 -24.58 -0.25 -2.73
CA LEU A 99 -24.45 1.11 -2.19
C LEU A 99 -25.33 1.30 -0.94
N ASP A 100 -25.14 0.43 0.04
CA ASP A 100 -25.89 0.40 1.28
C ASP A 100 -25.14 1.12 2.41
N ALA A 101 -25.73 1.15 3.61
CA ALA A 101 -25.13 1.75 4.80
C ALA A 101 -23.70 1.26 5.07
N GLY A 102 -23.43 -0.04 4.88
CA GLY A 102 -22.10 -0.62 5.09
C GLY A 102 -21.02 -0.08 4.15
N PHE A 103 -21.37 0.31 2.90
CA PHE A 103 -20.42 0.96 2.01
C PHE A 103 -19.99 2.33 2.55
N TRP A 104 -20.95 3.12 3.06
CA TRP A 104 -20.67 4.45 3.61
C TRP A 104 -19.83 4.37 4.88
N GLU A 105 -20.07 3.39 5.75
CA GLU A 105 -19.24 3.16 6.94
C GLU A 105 -17.79 2.82 6.58
N VAL A 106 -17.58 1.93 5.61
CA VAL A 106 -16.22 1.59 5.13
C VAL A 106 -15.57 2.81 4.49
N ARG A 107 -16.30 3.58 3.68
CA ARG A 107 -15.80 4.81 3.07
C ARG A 107 -15.33 5.80 4.12
N ASP A 108 -16.14 6.03 5.15
CA ASP A 108 -15.81 6.98 6.21
C ASP A 108 -14.63 6.48 7.04
N SER A 109 -14.55 5.17 7.29
CA SER A 109 -13.39 4.53 7.93
C SER A 109 -12.10 4.71 7.13
N VAL A 110 -12.16 4.59 5.79
CA VAL A 110 -11.01 4.81 4.89
C VAL A 110 -10.55 6.27 4.96
N VAL A 111 -11.48 7.22 4.94
CA VAL A 111 -11.17 8.66 5.03
C VAL A 111 -10.58 9.02 6.39
N GLN A 112 -11.11 8.47 7.48
CA GLN A 112 -10.54 8.65 8.82
C GLN A 112 -9.14 8.03 8.93
N CYS A 113 -8.95 6.84 8.37
CA CYS A 113 -7.66 6.16 8.34
C CYS A 113 -6.63 6.94 7.51
N GLU A 114 -7.03 7.58 6.42
CA GLU A 114 -6.18 8.49 5.64
C GLU A 114 -5.66 9.65 6.51
N LEU A 115 -6.54 10.33 7.24
CA LEU A 115 -6.15 11.43 8.14
C LEU A 115 -5.20 10.94 9.24
N LEU A 116 -5.44 9.73 9.76
CA LEU A 116 -4.59 9.10 10.75
C LEU A 116 -3.19 8.78 10.18
N LEU A 117 -3.12 8.22 8.97
CA LEU A 117 -1.88 8.00 8.23
C LEU A 117 -1.07 9.29 8.10
N LEU A 118 -1.71 10.38 7.67
CA LEU A 118 -1.06 11.69 7.55
C LEU A 118 -0.47 12.18 8.87
N ARG A 119 -1.24 12.05 9.97
CA ARG A 119 -0.80 12.46 11.31
C ARG A 119 0.39 11.65 11.81
N ILE A 120 0.31 10.32 11.73
CA ILE A 120 1.39 9.43 12.20
C ILE A 120 2.67 9.62 11.37
N LEU A 121 2.52 9.87 10.08
CA LEU A 121 3.65 10.10 9.18
C LEU A 121 4.15 11.55 9.21
N ASN A 122 3.58 12.42 10.05
CA ASN A 122 3.90 13.84 10.12
C ASN A 122 3.87 14.52 8.73
N PHE A 123 2.89 14.16 7.90
CA PHE A 123 2.73 14.63 6.52
C PHE A 123 3.92 14.33 5.59
N ARG A 124 4.85 13.44 5.98
CA ARG A 124 5.98 12.99 5.15
C ARG A 124 5.55 11.87 4.21
N VAL A 125 4.78 12.23 3.18
CA VAL A 125 4.16 11.30 2.21
C VAL A 125 4.84 11.28 0.84
N CYS A 126 5.75 12.21 0.57
CA CYS A 126 6.57 12.21 -0.64
C CYS A 126 7.82 11.35 -0.43
N PHE A 127 8.05 10.36 -1.30
CA PHE A 127 9.19 9.47 -1.21
C PHE A 127 10.06 9.58 -2.46
N GLN A 128 11.37 9.65 -2.26
CA GLN A 128 12.32 9.35 -3.33
C GLN A 128 12.42 7.83 -3.47
N LEU A 129 11.70 7.28 -4.44
CA LEU A 129 11.76 5.84 -4.72
C LEU A 129 13.11 5.46 -5.33
N PRO A 130 13.67 4.29 -4.97
CA PRO A 130 14.96 3.83 -5.48
C PRO A 130 14.94 3.57 -6.99
N HIS A 131 13.74 3.43 -7.59
CA HIS A 131 13.56 3.18 -9.02
C HIS A 131 14.26 4.20 -9.92
N LYS A 132 14.30 5.47 -9.50
CA LYS A 132 15.02 6.53 -10.25
C LYS A 132 16.51 6.22 -10.35
N TYR A 133 17.13 5.84 -9.24
CA TYR A 133 18.56 5.55 -9.17
C TYR A 133 18.91 4.24 -9.85
N LEU A 134 18.07 3.21 -9.71
CA LEU A 134 18.29 1.90 -10.33
C LEU A 134 18.40 2.01 -11.86
N LEU A 135 17.56 2.83 -12.50
CA LEU A 135 17.65 3.06 -13.94
C LEU A 135 19.00 3.65 -14.34
N HIS A 136 19.49 4.65 -13.60
CA HIS A 136 20.80 5.25 -13.85
C HIS A 136 21.95 4.22 -13.70
N TYR A 137 21.89 3.37 -12.67
CA TYR A 137 22.89 2.33 -12.48
C TYR A 137 22.85 1.28 -13.59
N LEU A 138 21.66 0.79 -13.97
CA LEU A 138 21.53 -0.20 -15.04
C LEU A 138 22.01 0.34 -16.40
N VAL A 139 21.71 1.59 -16.72
CA VAL A 139 22.21 2.24 -17.95
C VAL A 139 23.73 2.39 -17.89
N SER A 140 24.29 2.77 -16.75
CA SER A 140 25.74 2.92 -16.57
C SER A 140 26.46 1.57 -16.73
N VAL A 141 25.92 0.50 -16.11
CA VAL A 141 26.45 -0.86 -16.24
C VAL A 141 26.33 -1.37 -17.67
N ARG A 142 25.21 -1.13 -18.35
CA ARG A 142 25.05 -1.50 -19.77
C ARG A 142 26.05 -0.76 -20.67
N GLY A 143 26.29 0.53 -20.43
CA GLY A 143 27.29 1.31 -21.16
C GLY A 143 28.73 0.86 -20.90
N TRP A 144 28.99 0.29 -19.72
CA TRP A 144 30.28 -0.33 -19.42
C TRP A 144 30.42 -1.70 -20.11
N ALA A 145 29.40 -2.57 -20.00
CA ALA A 145 29.40 -3.90 -20.60
C ALA A 145 29.38 -3.88 -22.13
N GLY A 146 28.75 -2.89 -22.76
CA GLY A 146 28.68 -2.73 -24.22
C GLY A 146 29.93 -2.14 -24.89
N ARG A 147 30.98 -1.81 -24.12
CA ARG A 147 32.26 -1.30 -24.65
C ARG A 147 33.42 -2.31 -24.60
N GLY A 148 33.13 -3.54 -24.17
CA GLY A 148 34.11 -4.63 -24.05
C GLY A 148 33.87 -5.81 -24.99
N ALA A 149 33.02 -5.67 -26.00
CA ALA A 149 32.82 -6.65 -27.07
C ALA A 149 33.19 -6.03 -28.42
#